data_AF-A0A928RJX4-F1
#
_entry.id   AF-A0A928RJX4-F1
#
_cell.length_a   1.000
_cell.length_b   1.000
_cell.length_c   1.000
_cell.angle_alpha   90.00
_cell.angle_beta   90.00
_cell.angle_gamma   90.00
#
_symmetry.space_group_name_H-M   'P 1'
#
loop_
_entity.id
_entity.type
_entity.pdbx_description
1 polymer ?
#
loop_
_entity_poly.entity_id
_entity_poly.type
_entity_poly.pdbx_seq_one_letter_code
_entity_poly.pdbx_strand_id
1 'polypeptide(L)'
;MSNAKVFEIEDGVLRKYLGNGGDVVIPDGVYEIGRSAFYGCREMKSVTLPDGVMRIRGSAFQDCEGLTEITIPARVENVEDWAFQGCTGLTDVTVLGSSTMISKWAFYECSPDLWFDVPENSKASKFAERYEDDRLWSDDDYNPH
;
A
#
# COMPACT_ATOMS: atom_id res chain seq x y z
N MET A 1 -9.25 27.22 12.96
CA MET A 1 -8.92 25.84 13.37
C MET A 1 -7.47 25.61 12.98
N SER A 2 -6.62 25.25 13.93
CA SER A 2 -5.18 25.05 13.71
C SER A 2 -4.99 23.98 12.63
N ASN A 3 -4.33 24.34 11.53
CA ASN A 3 -3.87 23.37 10.54
C ASN A 3 -2.69 22.62 11.18
N ALA A 4 -3.01 21.61 12.00
CA ALA A 4 -2.00 20.73 12.55
C ALA A 4 -1.25 20.11 11.36
N LYS A 5 0.08 20.13 11.41
CA LYS A 5 0.90 19.44 10.41
C LYS A 5 0.66 17.93 10.60
N VAL A 6 -0.24 17.36 9.82
CA VAL A 6 -0.62 15.94 9.92
C VAL A 6 0.39 15.01 9.22
N PHE A 7 1.41 15.56 8.56
CA PHE A 7 2.46 14.79 7.89
C PHE A 7 3.85 15.23 8.34
N GLU A 8 4.67 14.27 8.75
CA GLU A 8 6.12 14.45 8.87
C GLU A 8 6.74 14.10 7.51
N ILE A 9 7.17 15.12 6.77
CA ILE A 9 7.84 14.99 5.47
C ILE A 9 9.24 15.59 5.58
N GLU A 10 10.23 14.83 5.14
CA GLU A 10 11.65 15.20 5.12
C GLU A 10 12.20 14.85 3.74
N ASP A 11 12.76 15.85 3.05
CA ASP A 11 13.37 15.68 1.72
C ASP A 11 12.49 14.92 0.71
N GLY A 12 11.17 15.13 0.72
CA GLY A 12 10.23 14.45 -0.19
C GLY A 12 9.85 13.02 0.23
N VAL A 13 10.25 12.59 1.43
CA VAL A 13 9.85 11.31 2.04
C VAL A 13 8.80 11.55 3.11
N LEU A 14 7.63 10.92 2.98
CA LEU A 14 6.62 10.91 4.04
C LEU A 14 7.05 9.90 5.11
N ARG A 15 7.53 10.41 6.24
CA ARG A 15 8.03 9.61 7.38
C ARG A 15 6.90 9.10 8.26
N LYS A 16 5.88 9.92 8.48
CA LYS A 16 4.79 9.60 9.38
C LYS A 16 3.53 10.42 9.11
N TYR A 17 2.38 9.77 9.20
CA TYR A 17 1.07 10.41 9.33
C TYR A 17 0.70 10.54 10.81
N LEU A 18 0.24 11.73 11.19
CA LEU A 18 -0.12 12.14 12.55
C LEU A 18 -1.61 12.49 12.67
N GLY A 19 -2.40 12.27 11.61
CA GLY A 19 -3.83 12.54 11.63
C GLY A 19 -4.64 11.41 12.26
N ASN A 20 -5.96 11.59 12.30
CA ASN A 20 -6.89 10.72 13.03
C ASN A 20 -7.70 9.79 12.12
N GLY A 21 -7.25 9.53 10.89
CA GLY A 21 -7.99 8.74 9.89
C GLY A 21 -8.82 9.58 8.91
N GLY A 22 -9.88 8.99 8.35
CA GLY A 22 -10.71 9.58 7.29
C GLY A 22 -10.07 9.47 5.90
N ASP A 23 -10.41 10.43 5.04
CA ASP A 23 -9.85 10.54 3.69
C ASP A 23 -8.55 11.34 3.74
N VAL A 24 -7.46 10.73 3.27
CA VAL A 24 -6.12 11.30 3.36
C VAL A 24 -5.60 11.65 1.97
N VAL A 25 -5.21 12.90 1.79
CA VAL A 25 -4.56 13.37 0.54
C VAL A 25 -3.11 13.67 0.85
N ILE A 26 -2.20 12.89 0.27
CA ILE A 26 -0.76 13.11 0.41
C ILE A 26 -0.35 14.29 -0.49
N PRO A 27 0.41 15.27 0.01
CA PRO A 27 0.75 16.46 -0.76
C PRO A 27 1.74 16.16 -1.90
N ASP A 28 1.67 16.98 -2.95
CA ASP A 28 2.63 16.94 -4.06
C ASP A 28 4.09 17.10 -3.59
N GLY A 29 5.01 16.54 -4.38
CA GLY A 29 6.45 16.56 -4.07
C GLY A 29 6.92 15.42 -3.18
N VAL A 30 6.01 14.61 -2.62
CA VAL A 30 6.36 13.32 -2.01
C VAL A 30 6.71 12.33 -3.12
N TYR A 31 7.93 11.78 -3.07
CA TYR A 31 8.38 10.72 -3.98
C TYR A 31 8.46 9.34 -3.30
N GLU A 32 8.44 9.28 -1.97
CA GLU A 32 8.53 8.03 -1.21
C GLU A 32 7.60 8.03 -0.01
N ILE A 33 6.82 6.95 0.13
CA ILE A 33 6.09 6.63 1.36
C ILE A 33 7.02 5.79 2.22
N GLY A 34 7.42 6.36 3.35
CA GLY A 34 8.41 5.77 4.26
C GLY A 34 7.91 4.52 4.96
N ARG A 35 8.87 3.77 5.50
CA ARG A 35 8.61 2.56 6.29
C ARG A 35 7.66 2.89 7.44
N SER A 36 6.58 2.13 7.57
CA SER A 36 5.59 2.29 8.65
C SER A 36 4.94 3.67 8.73
N ALA A 37 4.94 4.46 7.65
CA ALA A 37 4.47 5.84 7.67
C ALA A 37 3.00 6.01 8.09
N PHE A 38 2.15 5.03 7.77
CA PHE A 38 0.75 4.92 8.12
C PHE A 38 0.46 3.70 9.00
N TYR A 39 1.47 3.13 9.68
CA TYR A 39 1.28 1.94 10.51
C TYR A 39 0.15 2.11 11.53
N GLY A 40 -0.81 1.19 11.52
CA GLY A 40 -1.95 1.17 12.44
C GLY A 40 -2.99 2.27 12.22
N CYS A 41 -3.04 2.92 11.05
CA CYS A 41 -4.04 3.96 10.75
C CYS A 41 -5.42 3.35 10.45
N ARG A 42 -6.02 2.67 11.44
CA ARG A 42 -7.26 1.89 11.30
C ARG A 42 -8.49 2.70 10.89
N GLU A 43 -8.51 3.99 11.19
CA GLU A 43 -9.63 4.88 10.86
C GLU A 43 -9.49 5.54 9.47
N MET A 44 -8.36 5.34 8.78
CA MET A 44 -8.14 5.88 7.43
C MET A 44 -8.94 5.08 6.41
N LYS A 45 -9.86 5.74 5.71
CA LYS A 45 -10.78 5.10 4.75
C LYS A 45 -10.25 5.08 3.33
N SER A 46 -9.57 6.16 2.95
CA SER A 46 -8.98 6.33 1.64
C SER A 46 -7.65 7.07 1.75
N VAL A 47 -6.75 6.80 0.81
CA VAL A 47 -5.50 7.55 0.65
C VAL A 47 -5.25 7.87 -0.82
N THR A 48 -5.08 9.14 -1.13
CA THR A 48 -4.68 9.61 -2.47
C THR A 48 -3.16 9.80 -2.50
N LEU A 49 -2.48 9.00 -3.32
CA LEU A 49 -1.05 9.12 -3.60
C LEU A 49 -0.82 10.08 -4.78
N PRO A 50 0.10 11.05 -4.68
CA PRO A 50 0.42 11.90 -5.82
C PRO A 50 1.18 11.13 -6.90
N ASP A 51 1.04 11.55 -8.16
CA ASP A 51 1.66 10.89 -9.33
C ASP A 51 3.19 10.79 -9.26
N GLY A 52 3.82 11.64 -8.43
CA GLY A 52 5.25 11.68 -8.20
C GLY A 52 5.81 10.56 -7.31
N VAL A 53 4.95 9.76 -6.66
CA VAL A 53 5.40 8.67 -5.79
C VAL A 53 6.08 7.58 -6.63
N MET A 54 7.30 7.23 -6.23
CA MET A 54 8.14 6.22 -6.87
C MET A 54 8.33 4.98 -5.99
N ARG A 55 8.19 5.09 -4.67
CA ARG A 55 8.48 4.00 -3.73
C ARG A 55 7.47 3.95 -2.60
N ILE A 56 6.98 2.74 -2.32
CA ILE A 56 6.19 2.40 -1.13
C ILE A 56 7.01 1.39 -0.33
N ARG A 57 7.54 1.84 0.81
CA ARG A 57 8.43 1.04 1.66
C ARG A 57 7.68 -0.01 2.48
N GLY A 58 8.44 -0.95 3.04
CA GLY A 58 7.85 -2.03 3.81
C GLY A 58 7.03 -1.53 5.00
N SER A 59 5.94 -2.24 5.29
CA SER A 59 4.96 -1.88 6.34
C SER A 59 4.33 -0.48 6.23
N ALA A 60 4.47 0.23 5.11
CA ALA A 60 4.03 1.62 4.96
C ALA A 60 2.57 1.87 5.42
N PHE A 61 1.67 0.95 5.11
CA PHE A 61 0.24 0.96 5.45
C PHE A 61 -0.18 -0.25 6.29
N GLN A 62 0.76 -0.93 6.95
CA GLN A 62 0.42 -2.10 7.75
C GLN A 62 -0.64 -1.79 8.81
N ASP A 63 -1.60 -2.70 9.00
CA ASP A 63 -2.73 -2.60 9.94
C ASP A 63 -3.64 -1.37 9.70
N CYS A 64 -3.72 -0.86 8.46
CA CYS A 64 -4.72 0.13 8.04
C CYS A 64 -6.08 -0.52 7.76
N GLU A 65 -6.72 -1.08 8.79
CA GLU A 65 -7.94 -1.88 8.69
C GLU A 65 -9.12 -1.17 7.98
N GLY A 66 -9.22 0.16 8.08
CA GLY A 66 -10.29 0.94 7.46
C GLY A 66 -10.09 1.27 5.98
N LEU A 67 -8.89 1.04 5.43
CA LEU A 67 -8.58 1.38 4.04
C LEU A 67 -9.25 0.38 3.11
N THR A 68 -10.17 0.84 2.26
CA THR A 68 -10.96 -0.06 1.39
C THR A 68 -10.42 -0.18 -0.02
N GLU A 69 -9.79 0.87 -0.52
CA GLU A 69 -9.24 0.92 -1.87
C GLU A 69 -7.92 1.67 -1.92
N ILE A 70 -7.06 1.33 -2.87
CA ILE A 70 -5.89 2.13 -3.20
C ILE A 70 -5.54 2.12 -4.68
N THR A 71 -5.17 3.28 -5.19
CA THR A 71 -4.52 3.41 -6.51
C THR A 71 -3.02 3.62 -6.33
N ILE A 72 -2.22 2.70 -6.88
CA ILE A 72 -0.76 2.76 -6.93
C ILE A 72 -0.36 3.50 -8.23
N PRO A 73 0.26 4.70 -8.14
CA PRO A 73 0.59 5.51 -9.31
C PRO A 73 1.56 4.84 -10.29
N ALA A 74 1.52 5.29 -11.54
CA ALA A 74 2.26 4.67 -12.64
C ALA A 74 3.80 4.69 -12.47
N ARG A 75 4.31 5.64 -11.68
CA ARG A 75 5.75 5.83 -11.43
C ARG A 75 6.27 4.97 -10.29
N VAL A 76 5.41 4.25 -9.56
CA VAL A 76 5.84 3.38 -8.47
C VAL A 76 6.64 2.21 -9.03
N GLU A 77 7.91 2.15 -8.64
CA GLU A 77 8.85 1.11 -9.03
C GLU A 77 8.69 -0.14 -8.15
N ASN A 78 8.46 0.07 -6.85
CA ASN A 78 8.45 -0.98 -5.84
C ASN A 78 7.37 -0.75 -4.78
N VAL A 79 6.63 -1.82 -4.48
CA VAL A 79 5.83 -2.03 -3.27
C VAL A 79 6.51 -3.13 -2.47
N GLU A 80 7.16 -2.74 -1.36
CA GLU A 80 7.99 -3.63 -0.56
C GLU A 80 7.18 -4.57 0.37
N ASP A 81 7.89 -5.47 1.04
CA ASP A 81 7.34 -6.48 1.96
C ASP A 81 6.42 -5.85 3.02
N TRP A 82 5.27 -6.48 3.24
CA TRP A 82 4.27 -6.07 4.25
C TRP A 82 3.70 -4.66 4.07
N ALA A 83 3.92 -3.99 2.93
CA ALA A 83 3.46 -2.62 2.71
C ALA A 83 1.99 -2.38 3.07
N PHE A 84 1.12 -3.37 2.85
CA PHE A 84 -0.31 -3.36 3.17
C PHE A 84 -0.71 -4.54 4.07
N GLN A 85 0.23 -5.14 4.82
CA GLN A 85 -0.09 -6.28 5.69
C GLN A 85 -1.25 -5.94 6.63
N GLY A 86 -2.21 -6.85 6.80
CA GLY A 86 -3.30 -6.68 7.76
C GLY A 86 -4.31 -5.57 7.39
N CYS A 87 -4.28 -5.04 6.16
CA CYS A 87 -5.33 -4.16 5.65
C CYS A 87 -6.59 -4.97 5.33
N THR A 88 -7.27 -5.45 6.37
CA THR A 88 -8.41 -6.37 6.26
C THR A 88 -9.63 -5.79 5.54
N GLY A 89 -9.78 -4.46 5.54
CA GLY A 89 -10.83 -3.77 4.78
C GLY A 89 -10.51 -3.56 3.29
N LEU A 90 -9.25 -3.77 2.85
CA LEU A 90 -8.81 -3.47 1.50
C LEU A 90 -9.35 -4.51 0.53
N THR A 91 -10.26 -4.10 -0.35
CA THR A 91 -10.89 -4.95 -1.37
C THR A 91 -10.41 -4.64 -2.78
N ASP A 92 -9.96 -3.41 -3.04
CA ASP A 92 -9.68 -2.96 -4.39
C ASP A 92 -8.29 -2.32 -4.49
N VAL A 93 -7.42 -2.91 -5.32
CA VAL A 93 -6.11 -2.36 -5.64
C VAL A 93 -6.03 -2.10 -7.13
N THR A 94 -5.83 -0.83 -7.50
CA THR A 94 -5.52 -0.45 -8.88
C THR A 94 -4.03 -0.16 -8.99
N VAL A 95 -3.33 -0.78 -9.93
CA VAL A 95 -1.92 -0.49 -10.22
C VAL A 95 -1.85 0.18 -11.58
N LEU A 96 -1.35 1.41 -11.68
CA LEU A 96 -1.28 2.10 -12.99
C LEU A 96 0.01 1.78 -13.76
N GLY A 97 1.05 1.31 -13.07
CA GLY A 97 2.39 1.09 -13.63
C GLY A 97 2.59 -0.34 -14.14
N SER A 98 2.90 -0.50 -15.42
CA SER A 98 3.20 -1.83 -15.98
C SER A 98 4.50 -2.45 -15.44
N SER A 99 5.43 -1.61 -14.98
CA SER A 99 6.74 -2.02 -14.47
C SER A 99 6.80 -2.13 -12.94
N THR A 100 5.70 -1.86 -12.23
CA THR A 100 5.64 -1.90 -10.77
C THR A 100 5.93 -3.31 -10.27
N MET A 101 6.93 -3.44 -9.39
CA MET A 101 7.24 -4.70 -8.71
C MET A 101 6.57 -4.71 -7.35
N ILE A 102 5.75 -5.73 -7.11
CA ILE A 102 5.05 -5.94 -5.84
C ILE A 102 5.65 -7.16 -5.17
N SER A 103 6.03 -7.03 -3.89
CA SER A 103 6.52 -8.16 -3.11
C SER A 103 5.44 -9.22 -2.89
N LYS A 104 5.86 -10.49 -2.79
CA LYS A 104 5.01 -11.64 -2.43
C LYS A 104 4.20 -11.38 -1.15
N TRP A 105 4.76 -10.66 -0.18
CA TRP A 105 4.14 -10.42 1.13
C TRP A 105 3.53 -9.03 1.30
N ALA A 106 3.46 -8.23 0.23
CA ALA A 106 2.96 -6.85 0.31
C ALA A 106 1.53 -6.77 0.84
N PHE A 107 0.67 -7.74 0.50
CA PHE A 107 -0.75 -7.79 0.86
C PHE A 107 -1.10 -9.00 1.74
N TYR A 108 -0.15 -9.49 2.54
CA TYR A 108 -0.42 -10.59 3.50
C TYR A 108 -1.53 -10.20 4.49
N GLU A 109 -2.46 -11.11 4.80
CA GLU A 109 -3.61 -10.84 5.70
C GLU A 109 -4.52 -9.68 5.26
N CYS A 110 -4.52 -9.31 3.98
CA CYS A 110 -5.57 -8.46 3.39
C CYS A 110 -6.89 -9.24 3.20
N SER A 111 -7.93 -8.55 2.72
CA SER A 111 -9.23 -9.15 2.45
C SER A 111 -9.12 -10.40 1.57
N PRO A 112 -9.87 -11.49 1.86
CA PRO A 112 -9.99 -12.62 0.95
C PRO A 112 -10.67 -12.25 -0.38
N ASP A 113 -11.43 -11.16 -0.40
CA ASP A 113 -12.10 -10.63 -1.60
C ASP A 113 -11.23 -9.61 -2.37
N LEU A 114 -9.94 -9.50 -2.04
CA LEU A 114 -9.02 -8.55 -2.65
C LEU A 114 -8.91 -8.75 -4.18
N TRP A 115 -9.28 -7.70 -4.91
CA TRP A 115 -9.21 -7.61 -6.36
C TRP A 115 -8.07 -6.70 -6.81
N PHE A 116 -7.42 -7.07 -7.91
CA PHE A 116 -6.36 -6.29 -8.54
C PHE A 116 -6.76 -5.88 -9.96
N ASP A 117 -6.90 -4.58 -10.19
CA ASP A 117 -6.94 -3.99 -11.53
C ASP A 117 -5.52 -3.58 -11.95
N VAL A 118 -4.98 -4.23 -12.97
CA VAL A 118 -3.60 -4.06 -13.41
C VAL A 118 -3.50 -4.02 -14.94
N PRO A 119 -2.54 -3.26 -15.51
CA PRO A 119 -2.28 -3.25 -16.93
C PRO A 119 -1.96 -4.64 -17.44
N GLU A 120 -2.44 -4.95 -18.64
CA GLU A 120 -2.08 -6.17 -19.35
C GLU A 120 -0.55 -6.31 -19.46
N ASN A 121 -0.05 -7.54 -19.26
CA ASN A 121 1.38 -7.87 -19.30
C ASN A 121 2.26 -7.08 -18.31
N SER A 122 1.67 -6.55 -17.23
CA SER A 122 2.43 -5.89 -16.18
C SER A 122 3.20 -6.90 -15.32
N LYS A 123 4.25 -6.44 -14.64
CA LYS A 123 4.94 -7.25 -13.62
C LYS A 123 4.03 -7.58 -12.43
N ALA A 124 2.99 -6.78 -12.20
CA ALA A 124 1.97 -6.99 -11.18
C ALA A 124 0.88 -7.98 -11.60
N SER A 125 0.79 -8.36 -12.88
CA SER A 125 -0.26 -9.25 -13.40
C SER A 125 -0.34 -10.61 -12.72
N LYS A 126 0.76 -11.08 -12.12
CA LYS A 126 0.79 -12.31 -11.30
C LYS A 126 -0.17 -12.28 -10.10
N PHE A 127 -0.62 -11.10 -9.67
CA PHE A 127 -1.58 -10.93 -8.57
C PHE A 127 -3.04 -10.79 -9.06
N ALA A 128 -3.26 -10.50 -10.34
CA ALA A 128 -4.58 -10.37 -10.94
C ALA A 128 -5.11 -11.68 -11.55
N GLU A 129 -4.23 -12.65 -11.79
CA GLU A 129 -4.59 -14.03 -12.09
C GLU A 129 -5.18 -14.66 -10.83
N ARG A 130 -6.49 -14.48 -10.66
CA ARG A 130 -7.40 -15.13 -9.71
C ARG A 130 -6.76 -16.26 -8.90
N TYR A 131 -6.73 -16.09 -7.57
CA TYR A 131 -6.40 -17.07 -6.53
C TYR A 131 -7.26 -18.37 -6.65
N GLU A 132 -7.10 -19.14 -7.72
CA GLU A 132 -7.73 -20.46 -7.92
C GLU A 132 -6.79 -21.61 -7.50
N ASP A 133 -5.58 -21.31 -7.03
CA ASP A 133 -4.67 -22.30 -6.45
C ASP A 133 -4.45 -21.99 -4.96
N ASP A 134 -5.20 -22.70 -4.12
CA ASP A 134 -5.23 -22.71 -2.65
C ASP A 134 -3.88 -23.11 -2.00
N ARG A 135 -2.73 -22.62 -2.51
CA ARG A 135 -1.39 -23.02 -2.04
C ARG A 135 -0.33 -21.93 -1.98
N LEU A 136 -0.63 -20.66 -2.21
CA LEU A 136 0.41 -19.61 -2.13
C LEU A 136 0.71 -19.09 -0.71
N TRP A 137 -0.06 -19.51 0.29
CA TRP A 137 0.22 -19.22 1.71
C TRP A 137 0.12 -20.47 2.58
N SER A 138 0.85 -21.54 2.25
CA SER A 138 1.22 -22.48 3.33
C SER A 138 2.13 -21.71 4.29
N ASP A 139 1.76 -21.68 5.56
CA ASP A 139 2.46 -21.05 6.69
C ASP A 139 3.94 -21.49 6.90
N ASP A 140 4.50 -22.26 5.97
CA ASP A 140 5.82 -22.90 6.08
C ASP A 140 7.02 -22.04 5.62
N ASP A 141 6.78 -20.88 5.00
CA ASP A 141 7.86 -19.94 4.60
C ASP A 141 8.10 -18.81 5.63
N TYR A 142 7.34 -18.76 6.73
CA TYR A 142 7.57 -17.78 7.80
C TYR A 142 8.80 -18.17 8.63
N ASN A 143 9.96 -17.62 8.28
CA ASN A 143 11.15 -17.65 9.12
C ASN A 143 11.36 -16.26 9.76
N PRO A 144 10.95 -16.05 11.03
CA PRO A 144 11.24 -14.82 11.75
C PRO A 144 12.72 -14.82 12.16
N HIS A 145 13.57 -14.26 11.31
CA HIS A 145 14.91 -13.82 11.70
C HIS A 145 14.90 -12.32 12.01
#